data_AF-A0A846CFZ9-F1
#
_entry.id   AF-A0A846CFZ9-F1
#
_cell.length_a   1.000
_cell.length_b   1.000
_cell.length_c   1.000
_cell.angle_alpha   90.00
_cell.angle_beta   90.00
_cell.angle_gamma   90.00
#
_symmetry.space_group_name_H-M   'P 1'
#
loop_
_entity.id
_entity.type
_entity.pdbx_description
1 polymer ?
#
loop_
_entity_poly.entity_id
_entity_poly.type
_entity_poly.pdbx_seq_one_letter_code
_entity_poly.pdbx_strand_id
1 'polypeptide(L)'
;MTQESELVQLIIDNFHEILRYLRQQYDELSPELKKVVESIPDFLSDIETDSQFINKREVYEIIAKFLHKNLNEELPLCLDATHIICGEDDPRLLKERTEDAEKIAEDAKELILTIKVHYELLKGLKYNRRTEIFYKKKNQPALTKVEEKLDWDRAPSDVRSGYLNEEKKISTFKLYPIE
;
A
#
# COMPACT_ATOMS: atom_id res chain seq x y z
N MET A 1 13.01 -9.87 -18.67
CA MET A 1 11.54 -9.91 -18.58
C MET A 1 11.15 -11.36 -18.66
N THR A 2 10.38 -11.88 -17.70
CA THR A 2 9.93 -13.27 -17.73
C THR A 2 8.68 -13.34 -18.61
N GLN A 3 8.59 -14.38 -19.42
CA GLN A 3 7.50 -14.63 -20.39
C GLN A 3 6.11 -14.60 -19.72
N GLU A 4 6.05 -14.98 -18.45
CA GLU A 4 4.84 -14.96 -17.61
C GLU A 4 4.33 -13.54 -17.33
N SER A 5 5.23 -12.56 -17.16
CA SER A 5 4.86 -11.15 -16.90
C SER A 5 4.25 -10.48 -18.13
N GLU A 6 4.69 -10.84 -19.34
CA GLU A 6 4.12 -10.34 -20.60
C GLU A 6 2.73 -10.93 -20.86
N LEU A 7 2.52 -12.20 -20.50
CA LEU A 7 1.23 -12.89 -20.60
C LEU A 7 0.18 -12.28 -19.66
N VAL A 8 0.54 -12.01 -18.41
CA VAL A 8 -0.36 -11.38 -17.44
C VAL A 8 -0.73 -9.96 -17.89
N GLN A 9 0.24 -9.16 -18.34
CA GLN A 9 -0.03 -7.81 -18.84
C GLN A 9 -0.92 -7.84 -20.09
N LEU A 10 -0.69 -8.77 -21.01
CA LEU A 10 -1.52 -8.94 -22.21
C LEU A 10 -2.96 -9.33 -21.86
N ILE A 11 -3.15 -10.18 -20.84
CA ILE A 11 -4.48 -10.54 -20.35
C ILE A 11 -5.17 -9.32 -19.76
N ILE A 12 -4.48 -8.54 -18.92
CA ILE A 12 -5.02 -7.34 -18.28
C ILE A 12 -5.39 -6.28 -19.33
N ASP A 13 -4.53 -6.02 -20.31
CA ASP A 13 -4.78 -5.04 -21.36
C ASP A 13 -5.97 -5.44 -22.23
N ASN A 14 -6.08 -6.73 -22.58
CA ASN A 14 -7.23 -7.27 -23.30
C ASN A 14 -8.52 -7.14 -22.47
N PHE A 15 -8.48 -7.40 -21.17
CA PHE A 15 -9.65 -7.24 -20.30
C PHE A 15 -10.12 -5.79 -20.21
N HIS A 16 -9.20 -4.82 -20.15
CA HIS A 16 -9.54 -3.39 -20.16
C HIS A 16 -10.19 -2.95 -21.47
N GLU A 17 -9.65 -3.41 -22.59
CA GLU A 17 -10.19 -3.11 -23.91
C GLU A 17 -11.59 -3.71 -24.10
N ILE A 18 -11.79 -4.95 -23.65
CA ILE A 18 -13.10 -5.63 -23.64
C ILE A 18 -14.08 -4.88 -22.74
N LEU A 19 -13.68 -4.49 -21.53
CA LEU A 19 -14.52 -3.73 -20.60
C LEU A 19 -14.93 -2.36 -21.15
N ARG A 20 -13.98 -1.63 -21.73
CA ARG A 20 -14.20 -0.32 -22.33
C ARG A 20 -15.18 -0.43 -23.50
N TYR A 21 -14.98 -1.43 -24.36
CA TYR A 21 -15.88 -1.73 -25.47
C TYR A 21 -17.30 -2.10 -24.98
N LEU A 22 -17.40 -2.99 -23.99
CA LEU A 22 -18.70 -3.43 -23.46
C LEU A 22 -19.45 -2.29 -22.75
N ARG A 23 -18.76 -1.40 -22.02
CA ARG A 23 -19.37 -0.21 -21.42
C ARG A 23 -19.88 0.81 -22.45
N GLN A 24 -19.17 0.95 -23.57
CA GLN A 24 -19.60 1.81 -24.68
C GLN A 24 -20.83 1.28 -25.42
N GLN A 25 -21.10 -0.01 -25.31
CA GLN A 25 -22.24 -0.69 -25.94
C GLN A 25 -23.26 -1.18 -24.91
N TYR A 26 -23.19 -0.66 -23.68
CA TYR A 26 -23.87 -1.22 -22.52
C TYR A 26 -25.36 -1.42 -22.75
N ASP A 27 -26.04 -0.41 -23.31
CA ASP A 27 -27.49 -0.46 -23.54
C ASP A 27 -27.90 -1.55 -24.55
N GLU A 28 -27.00 -1.88 -25.49
CA GLU A 28 -27.20 -2.88 -26.55
C GLU A 28 -26.82 -4.30 -26.12
N LEU A 29 -26.23 -4.49 -24.92
CA LEU A 29 -25.86 -5.79 -24.41
C LEU A 29 -27.08 -6.63 -23.99
N SER A 30 -26.95 -7.95 -24.15
CA SER A 30 -27.91 -8.89 -23.58
C SER A 30 -27.91 -8.81 -22.05
N PRO A 31 -29.03 -9.14 -21.38
CA PRO A 31 -29.11 -9.12 -19.91
C PRO A 31 -28.03 -9.94 -19.20
N GLU A 32 -27.59 -11.05 -19.80
CA GLU A 32 -26.52 -11.90 -19.28
C GLU A 32 -25.15 -11.21 -19.33
N LEU A 33 -24.87 -10.48 -20.43
CA LEU A 33 -23.62 -9.74 -20.59
C LEU A 33 -23.59 -8.46 -19.73
N LYS A 34 -24.74 -7.82 -19.52
CA LYS A 34 -24.88 -6.70 -18.56
C LYS A 34 -24.47 -7.11 -17.16
N LYS A 35 -24.96 -8.25 -16.68
CA LYS A 35 -24.56 -8.83 -15.38
C LYS A 35 -23.06 -9.11 -15.28
N VAL A 36 -22.44 -9.59 -16.35
CA VAL A 36 -20.98 -9.80 -16.39
C VAL A 36 -20.25 -8.46 -16.27
N VAL A 37 -20.64 -7.44 -17.03
CA VAL A 37 -20.04 -6.09 -16.96
C VAL A 37 -20.22 -5.45 -15.57
N GLU A 38 -21.37 -5.66 -14.94
CA GLU A 38 -21.68 -5.19 -13.58
C GLU A 38 -20.87 -5.91 -12.49
N SER A 39 -20.48 -7.18 -12.70
CA SER A 39 -19.69 -7.99 -11.75
C SER A 39 -18.17 -7.81 -11.82
N ILE A 40 -17.66 -7.18 -12.88
CA ILE A 40 -16.21 -7.01 -13.06
C ILE A 40 -15.58 -6.01 -12.07
N PRO A 41 -16.24 -4.90 -11.69
CA PRO A 41 -15.79 -4.06 -10.57
C PRO A 41 -15.58 -4.87 -9.28
N ASP A 42 -16.46 -5.82 -8.98
CA ASP A 42 -16.35 -6.67 -7.78
C ASP A 42 -15.14 -7.62 -7.90
N PHE A 43 -14.93 -8.25 -9.06
CA PHE A 43 -13.74 -9.07 -9.33
C PHE A 43 -12.43 -8.28 -9.23
N LEU A 44 -12.41 -7.04 -9.70
CA LEU A 44 -11.26 -6.14 -9.55
C LEU A 44 -11.11 -5.71 -8.08
N SER A 45 -12.20 -5.50 -7.35
CA SER A 45 -12.19 -5.15 -5.92
C SER A 45 -11.63 -6.28 -5.04
N ASP A 46 -11.85 -7.55 -5.42
CA ASP A 46 -11.28 -8.70 -4.73
C ASP A 46 -9.75 -8.78 -4.93
N ILE A 47 -9.27 -8.49 -6.15
CA ILE A 47 -7.83 -8.35 -6.44
C ILE A 47 -7.23 -7.10 -5.75
N GLU A 48 -8.00 -6.02 -5.62
CA GLU A 48 -7.62 -4.76 -4.98
C GLU A 48 -7.49 -4.90 -3.45
N THR A 49 -8.37 -5.69 -2.83
CA THR A 49 -8.39 -5.91 -1.38
C THR A 49 -7.13 -6.61 -0.89
N ASP A 50 -6.60 -7.56 -1.67
CA ASP A 50 -5.35 -8.26 -1.34
C ASP A 50 -4.13 -7.37 -1.55
N SER A 51 -4.05 -6.62 -2.67
CA SER A 51 -2.91 -5.74 -2.93
C SER A 51 -2.77 -4.61 -1.90
N GLN A 52 -3.87 -3.96 -1.51
CA GLN A 52 -3.84 -2.90 -0.49
C GLN A 52 -3.43 -3.46 0.88
N PHE A 53 -3.99 -4.61 1.26
CA PHE A 53 -3.64 -5.29 2.52
C PHE A 53 -2.16 -5.70 2.56
N ILE A 54 -1.65 -6.32 1.49
CA ILE A 54 -0.25 -6.72 1.37
C ILE A 54 0.67 -5.50 1.48
N ASN A 55 0.35 -4.39 0.81
CA ASN A 55 1.16 -3.18 0.90
C ASN A 55 1.21 -2.59 2.30
N LYS A 56 0.05 -2.43 2.94
CA LYS A 56 -0.03 -1.93 4.32
C LYS A 56 0.84 -2.79 5.24
N ARG A 57 0.69 -4.11 5.15
CA ARG A 57 1.47 -5.06 5.94
C ARG A 57 2.98 -4.92 5.71
N GLU A 58 3.44 -4.87 4.46
CA GLU A 58 4.87 -4.72 4.16
C GLU A 58 5.45 -3.39 4.67
N VAL A 59 4.70 -2.29 4.53
CA VAL A 59 5.10 -0.98 5.05
C VAL A 59 5.16 -0.99 6.58
N TYR A 60 4.18 -1.61 7.25
CA TYR A 60 4.19 -1.75 8.71
C TYR A 60 5.31 -2.65 9.19
N GLU A 61 5.65 -3.71 8.47
CA GLU A 61 6.84 -4.52 8.78
C GLU A 61 8.14 -3.71 8.68
N ILE A 62 8.25 -2.76 7.75
CA ILE A 62 9.42 -1.86 7.67
C ILE A 62 9.52 -0.98 8.91
N ILE A 63 8.41 -0.38 9.34
CA ILE A 63 8.37 0.49 10.52
C ILE A 63 8.63 -0.33 11.80
N ALA A 64 8.06 -1.52 11.91
CA ALA A 64 8.29 -2.42 13.03
C ALA A 64 9.77 -2.84 13.14
N LYS A 65 10.42 -3.17 12.02
CA LYS A 65 11.87 -3.46 11.98
C LYS A 65 12.71 -2.25 12.39
N PHE A 66 12.27 -1.04 12.02
CA PHE A 66 12.90 0.19 12.48
C PHE A 66 12.77 0.36 14.00
N LEU A 67 11.56 0.16 14.57
CA LEU A 67 11.33 0.24 16.01
C LEU A 67 12.15 -0.81 16.77
N HIS A 68 12.10 -2.07 16.34
CA HIS A 68 12.88 -3.17 16.91
C HIS A 68 14.37 -2.79 17.03
N LYS A 69 14.95 -2.23 15.95
CA LYS A 69 16.35 -1.83 15.93
C LYS A 69 16.69 -0.65 16.84
N ASN A 70 15.78 0.31 17.01
CA ASN A 70 16.08 1.56 17.73
C ASN A 70 15.63 1.53 19.20
N LEU A 71 14.62 0.74 19.53
CA LEU A 71 14.09 0.57 20.89
C LEU A 71 14.58 -0.72 21.55
N ASN A 72 15.14 -1.66 20.78
CA ASN A 72 15.61 -2.97 21.27
C ASN A 72 14.47 -3.80 21.89
N GLU A 73 13.30 -3.76 21.27
CA GLU A 73 12.07 -4.44 21.68
C GLU A 73 11.70 -5.57 20.73
N GLU A 74 10.85 -6.51 21.13
CA GLU A 74 10.49 -7.65 20.28
C GLU A 74 9.72 -7.22 19.02
N LEU A 75 10.03 -7.84 17.86
CA LEU A 75 9.43 -7.47 16.58
C LEU A 75 7.89 -7.57 16.55
N PRO A 76 7.25 -8.61 17.13
CA PRO A 76 5.79 -8.66 17.21
C PRO A 76 5.19 -7.46 17.96
N LEU A 77 5.76 -7.10 19.11
CA LEU A 77 5.31 -5.93 19.89
C LEU A 77 5.55 -4.61 19.14
N CYS A 78 6.67 -4.51 18.41
CA CYS A 78 6.95 -3.36 17.55
C CYS A 78 5.95 -3.24 16.38
N LEU A 79 5.43 -4.37 15.88
CA LEU A 79 4.40 -4.37 14.85
C LEU A 79 3.07 -3.88 15.41
N ASP A 80 2.68 -4.34 16.61
CA ASP A 80 1.47 -3.86 17.29
C ASP A 80 1.58 -2.36 17.63
N ALA A 81 2.75 -1.90 18.12
CA ALA A 81 3.03 -0.49 18.31
C ALA A 81 2.97 0.31 16.99
N THR A 82 3.43 -0.27 15.88
CA THR A 82 3.33 0.33 14.54
C THR A 82 1.88 0.57 14.14
N HIS A 83 1.01 -0.43 14.36
CA HIS A 83 -0.43 -0.31 14.11
C HIS A 83 -1.05 0.83 14.94
N ILE A 84 -0.65 0.95 16.22
CA ILE A 84 -1.11 2.02 17.11
C ILE A 84 -0.69 3.40 16.60
N ILE A 85 0.59 3.62 16.30
CA ILE A 85 1.07 4.96 15.88
C ILE A 85 0.56 5.36 14.50
N CYS A 86 0.32 4.40 13.60
CA CYS A 86 -0.23 4.68 12.27
C CYS A 86 -1.76 4.78 12.27
N GLY A 87 -2.43 4.53 13.40
CA GLY A 87 -3.88 4.59 13.51
C GLY A 87 -4.60 3.52 12.69
N GLU A 88 -4.01 2.34 12.55
CA GLU A 88 -4.64 1.25 11.80
C GLU A 88 -5.92 0.76 12.49
N ASP A 89 -6.96 0.56 11.70
CA ASP A 89 -8.30 0.15 12.10
C ASP A 89 -8.78 -1.12 11.38
N ASP A 90 -8.04 -1.61 10.38
CA ASP A 90 -8.35 -2.84 9.66
C ASP A 90 -8.22 -4.07 10.59
N PRO A 91 -9.33 -4.75 10.91
CA PRO A 91 -9.31 -5.87 11.85
C PRO A 91 -8.50 -7.07 11.35
N ARG A 92 -8.16 -7.14 10.06
CA ARG A 92 -7.30 -8.18 9.48
C ARG A 92 -5.82 -7.99 9.85
N LEU A 93 -5.42 -6.76 10.17
CA LEU A 93 -4.05 -6.41 10.58
C LEU A 93 -3.90 -6.35 12.10
N LEU A 94 -5.00 -6.06 12.80
CA LEU A 94 -5.00 -5.89 14.25
C LEU A 94 -5.00 -7.22 15.00
N LYS A 95 -4.27 -7.24 16.11
CA LYS A 95 -4.35 -8.24 17.18
C LYS A 95 -4.88 -7.59 18.45
N GLU A 96 -5.16 -8.39 19.48
CA GLU A 96 -5.46 -7.86 20.81
C GLU A 96 -4.29 -6.97 21.28
N ARG A 97 -4.63 -5.75 21.72
CA ARG A 97 -3.64 -4.79 22.22
C ARG A 97 -3.16 -5.24 23.59
N THR A 98 -1.85 -5.15 23.79
CA THR A 98 -1.21 -5.39 25.08
C THR A 98 -0.73 -4.07 25.67
N GLU A 99 -0.66 -3.99 27.00
CA GLU A 99 -0.09 -2.82 27.69
C GLU A 99 1.37 -2.54 27.25
N ASP A 100 2.12 -3.61 26.93
CA ASP A 100 3.49 -3.50 26.42
C ASP A 100 3.54 -2.81 25.05
N ALA A 101 2.63 -3.14 24.13
CA ALA A 101 2.56 -2.50 22.81
C ALA A 101 2.19 -1.02 22.90
N GLU A 102 1.33 -0.63 23.85
CA GLU A 102 0.99 0.76 24.10
C GLU A 102 2.19 1.57 24.60
N LYS A 103 2.97 1.00 25.54
CA LYS A 103 4.19 1.63 26.03
C LYS A 103 5.22 1.84 24.91
N ILE A 104 5.43 0.82 24.08
CA ILE A 104 6.35 0.92 22.92
C ILE A 104 5.84 1.97 21.91
N ALA A 105 4.52 2.09 21.73
CA ALA A 105 3.94 3.12 20.88
C ALA A 105 4.21 4.54 21.42
N GLU A 106 4.15 4.75 22.74
CA GLU A 106 4.54 6.03 23.35
C GLU A 106 6.03 6.33 23.15
N ASP A 107 6.92 5.36 23.40
CA ASP A 107 8.35 5.51 23.15
C ASP A 107 8.63 5.81 21.65
N ALA A 108 7.89 5.16 20.75
CA ALA A 108 7.95 5.42 19.32
C ALA A 108 7.50 6.84 18.95
N LYS A 109 6.46 7.38 19.61
CA LYS A 109 5.98 8.77 19.39
C LYS A 109 7.01 9.80 19.82
N GLU A 110 7.80 9.53 20.86
CA GLU A 110 8.89 10.42 21.28
C GLU A 110 10.08 10.39 20.31
N LEU A 111 10.36 9.20 19.76
CA LEU A 111 11.46 8.93 18.82
C LEU A 111 11.18 9.45 17.41
N ILE A 112 10.00 9.16 16.85
CA ILE A 112 9.66 9.38 15.45
C ILE A 112 9.13 10.80 15.26
N LEU A 113 9.62 11.48 14.22
CA LEU A 113 9.18 12.81 13.82
C LEU A 113 8.07 12.71 12.75
N THR A 114 8.29 11.90 11.71
CA THR A 114 7.28 11.64 10.69
C THR A 114 7.60 10.37 9.92
N ILE A 115 6.56 9.69 9.43
CA ILE A 115 6.66 8.55 8.51
C ILE A 115 5.92 8.92 7.23
N LYS A 116 6.60 8.75 6.10
CA LYS A 116 6.04 8.97 4.76
C LYS A 116 6.29 7.78 3.87
N VAL A 117 5.32 7.48 3.00
CA VAL A 117 5.45 6.49 1.94
C VAL A 117 5.23 7.20 0.61
N HIS A 118 6.20 7.07 -0.27
CA HIS A 118 6.16 7.62 -1.61
C HIS A 118 6.05 6.49 -2.62
N TYR A 119 5.24 6.71 -3.64
CA TYR A 119 5.13 5.84 -4.80
C TYR A 119 5.45 6.67 -6.03
N GLU A 120 6.54 6.33 -6.70
CA GLU A 120 6.98 6.98 -7.94
C GLU A 120 6.86 6.01 -9.10
N LEU A 121 6.10 6.39 -10.13
CA LEU A 121 5.97 5.57 -11.33
C LEU A 121 7.28 5.59 -12.13
N LEU A 122 7.85 4.40 -12.30
CA LEU A 122 9.00 4.13 -13.15
C LEU A 122 8.56 3.73 -14.56
N LYS A 123 9.52 3.67 -15.48
CA LYS A 123 9.28 3.10 -16.82
C LYS A 123 8.84 1.64 -16.72
N GLY A 124 7.90 1.25 -17.58
CA GLY A 124 7.41 -0.13 -17.67
C GLY A 124 6.38 -0.50 -16.60
N LEU A 125 5.55 0.46 -16.17
CA LEU A 125 4.47 0.26 -15.18
C LEU A 125 4.96 -0.42 -13.90
N LYS A 126 6.10 0.04 -13.38
CA LYS A 126 6.60 -0.36 -12.06
C LYS A 126 6.59 0.85 -11.16
N TYR A 127 6.41 0.64 -9.87
CA TYR A 127 6.55 1.68 -8.89
C TYR A 127 7.84 1.51 -8.09
N ASN A 128 8.47 2.62 -7.74
CA ASN A 128 9.39 2.68 -6.62
C ASN A 128 8.58 3.07 -5.38
N ARG A 129 8.39 2.14 -4.45
CA ARG A 129 7.87 2.45 -3.11
C ARG A 129 9.04 2.84 -2.22
N ARG A 130 9.00 4.06 -1.69
CA ARG A 130 9.99 4.57 -0.74
C ARG A 130 9.33 4.89 0.59
N THR A 131 9.68 4.14 1.63
CA THR A 131 9.29 4.43 3.01
C THR A 131 10.39 5.26 3.68
N GLU A 132 10.03 6.46 4.13
CA GLU A 132 10.91 7.38 4.84
C GLU A 132 10.47 7.53 6.29
N ILE A 133 11.37 7.21 7.22
CA ILE A 133 11.16 7.38 8.66
C ILE A 133 12.14 8.43 9.15
N PHE A 134 11.62 9.60 9.52
CA PHE A 134 12.36 10.68 10.13
C PHE A 134 12.25 10.54 11.65
N TYR A 135 13.37 10.59 12.36
CA TYR A 135 13.42 10.30 13.79
C TYR A 135 14.52 11.10 14.49
N LYS A 136 14.49 11.14 15.83
CA LYS A 136 15.51 11.76 16.66
C LYS A 136 16.61 10.73 16.95
N LYS A 137 17.85 11.02 16.56
CA LYS A 137 19.04 10.26 16.94
C LYS A 137 19.99 11.16 17.70
N LYS A 138 20.20 10.88 19.00
CA LYS A 138 21.02 11.73 19.89
C LYS A 138 20.58 13.21 19.85
N ASN A 139 19.26 13.46 19.92
CA ASN A 139 18.64 14.79 19.79
C ASN A 139 18.86 15.53 18.45
N GLN A 140 19.32 14.85 17.41
CA GLN A 140 19.39 15.41 16.06
C GLN A 140 18.46 14.68 15.09
N PRO A 141 17.87 15.37 14.11
CA PRO A 141 17.07 14.71 13.07
C PRO A 141 17.92 13.72 12.25
N ALA A 142 17.38 12.52 12.08
CA ALA A 142 17.95 11.46 11.26
C ALA A 142 16.86 10.87 10.34
N LEU A 143 17.30 10.15 9.31
CA LEU A 143 16.43 9.61 8.28
C LEU A 143 16.85 8.17 7.95
N THR A 144 15.88 7.28 7.99
CA THR A 144 15.99 5.92 7.44
C THR A 144 15.09 5.82 6.22
N LYS A 145 15.64 5.27 5.13
CA LYS A 145 14.91 5.05 3.88
C LYS A 145 14.97 3.59 3.50
N VAL A 146 13.84 3.06 3.05
CA VAL A 146 13.73 1.74 2.41
C VAL A 146 13.07 1.94 1.06
N GLU A 147 13.71 1.46 0.01
CA GLU A 147 13.24 1.56 -1.37
C GLU A 147 13.00 0.16 -1.94
N GLU A 148 11.83 -0.05 -2.52
CA GLU A 148 11.38 -1.33 -3.06
C GLU A 148 10.72 -1.13 -4.42
N LYS A 149 10.96 -2.05 -5.34
CA LYS A 149 10.27 -2.06 -6.63
C LYS A 149 9.00 -2.88 -6.51
N LEU A 150 7.89 -2.29 -6.90
CA LEU A 150 6.59 -2.93 -6.97
C LEU A 150 6.14 -3.02 -8.43
N ASP A 151 5.52 -4.13 -8.77
CA ASP A 151 4.78 -4.24 -10.02
C ASP A 151 3.48 -3.44 -9.93
N TRP A 152 2.94 -3.05 -11.09
CA TRP A 152 1.75 -2.21 -11.20
C TRP A 152 0.58 -2.72 -10.35
N ASP A 153 0.24 -4.00 -10.52
CA ASP A 153 -0.85 -4.70 -9.83
C ASP A 153 -0.63 -4.81 -8.32
N ARG A 154 0.63 -4.74 -7.88
CA ARG A 154 1.02 -4.68 -6.48
C ARG A 154 1.05 -3.27 -5.91
N ALA A 155 0.76 -2.21 -6.66
CA ALA A 155 0.62 -0.88 -6.08
C ALA A 155 -0.80 -0.69 -5.49
N PRO A 156 -0.94 0.07 -4.38
CA PRO A 156 -2.25 0.43 -3.84
C PRO A 156 -3.19 1.02 -4.89
N SER A 157 -4.49 0.74 -4.76
CA SER A 157 -5.51 1.16 -5.73
C SER A 157 -5.54 2.68 -5.91
N ASP A 158 -5.48 3.45 -4.82
CA ASP A 158 -5.39 4.91 -4.82
C ASP A 158 -4.16 5.47 -5.55
N VAL A 159 -3.01 4.78 -5.47
CA VAL A 159 -1.80 5.10 -6.23
C VAL A 159 -2.03 4.87 -7.73
N ARG A 160 -2.59 3.72 -8.09
CA ARG A 160 -2.90 3.39 -9.49
C ARG A 160 -3.94 4.33 -10.08
N SER A 161 -5.05 4.54 -9.38
CA SER A 161 -6.13 5.44 -9.78
C SER A 161 -5.66 6.89 -9.90
N GLY A 162 -4.78 7.35 -8.99
CA GLY A 162 -4.17 8.68 -9.10
C GLY A 162 -3.38 8.86 -10.40
N TYR A 163 -2.66 7.83 -10.84
CA TYR A 163 -2.01 7.88 -12.15
C TYR A 163 -3.02 7.85 -13.30
N LEU A 164 -3.99 6.94 -13.27
CA LEU A 164 -4.96 6.76 -14.36
C LEU A 164 -5.87 7.98 -14.57
N ASN A 165 -6.29 8.61 -13.48
CA ASN A 165 -7.28 9.69 -13.53
C ASN A 165 -6.63 11.08 -13.61
N GLU A 166 -5.46 11.26 -13.01
CA GLU A 166 -4.83 12.58 -12.82
C GLU A 166 -3.41 12.67 -13.42
N GLU A 167 -2.94 11.62 -14.11
CA GLU A 167 -1.55 11.47 -14.59
C GLU A 167 -0.51 11.67 -13.47
N LYS A 168 -0.91 11.44 -12.23
CA LYS A 168 -0.07 11.67 -11.05
C LYS A 168 1.06 10.64 -11.00
N LYS A 169 2.27 11.08 -11.35
CA LYS A 169 3.48 10.23 -11.37
C LYS A 169 4.05 9.94 -9.98
N ILE A 170 3.73 10.78 -8.99
CA ILE A 170 4.21 10.65 -7.63
C ILE A 170 3.03 10.78 -6.66
N SER A 171 2.81 9.73 -5.87
CA SER A 171 1.87 9.73 -4.76
C SER A 171 2.64 9.70 -3.44
N THR A 172 2.21 10.49 -2.47
CA THR A 172 2.83 10.55 -1.14
C THR A 172 1.76 10.45 -0.08
N PHE A 173 1.97 9.54 0.86
CA PHE A 173 1.10 9.31 2.01
C PHE A 173 1.91 9.57 3.27
N LYS A 174 1.34 10.34 4.19
CA LYS A 174 1.91 10.56 5.52
C LYS A 174 1.19 9.62 6.48
N LEU A 175 1.93 8.70 7.09
CA LEU A 175 1.37 7.73 8.04
C LEU A 175 1.45 8.20 9.48
N TYR A 176 2.42 9.07 9.79
CA TYR A 176 2.57 9.63 11.13
C TYR A 176 3.22 11.03 11.07
N PRO A 177 2.81 11.97 11.96
CA PRO A 177 1.60 11.91 12.79
C PRO A 177 0.33 11.93 11.93
N ILE A 178 -0.72 11.27 12.42
CA ILE A 178 -2.07 11.26 11.83
C ILE A 178 -2.60 12.71 11.85
N GLU A 179 -3.13 13.18 10.72
CA GLU A 179 -3.73 14.51 10.58
C GLU A 179 -5.24 14.47 10.81
#